data_AF-A0A9W4N9R6-F1
#
_entry.id   AF-A0A9W4N9R6-F1
#
_cell.length_a   1.000
_cell.length_b   1.000
_cell.length_c   1.000
_cell.angle_alpha   90.00
_cell.angle_beta   90.00
_cell.angle_gamma   90.00
#
_symmetry.space_group_name_H-M   'P 1'
#
loop_
_entity.id
_entity.type
_entity.pdbx_description
1 polymer ?
#
loop_
_entity_poly.entity_id
_entity_poly.type
_entity_poly.pdbx_seq_one_letter_code
_entity_poly.pdbx_strand_id
1 'polypeptide(L)'
;MTASSQMEKIYLPILKHCVESSGFLKNEFRKIVGAIILLANPLLVYSLSRLLGIEERSLTALLDAFHSVLDVPRDTCMPVRILHLSFREFLIDA
;
A
#
# COMPACT_ATOMS: atom_id res chain seq x y z
N MET A 1 20.38 13.72 12.13
CA MET A 1 19.14 13.60 11.34
C MET A 1 19.11 12.16 10.83
N THR A 2 18.28 11.31 11.40
CA THR A 2 18.23 9.88 11.00
C THR A 2 17.47 9.76 9.67
N ALA A 3 17.77 8.74 8.87
CA ALA A 3 17.13 8.50 7.57
C ALA A 3 15.58 8.54 7.64
N SER A 4 15.02 8.08 8.78
CA SER A 4 13.59 8.17 9.11
C SER A 4 13.02 9.60 8.99
N SER A 5 13.75 10.63 9.43
CA SER A 5 13.26 12.03 9.38
C SER A 5 13.20 12.63 7.97
N GLN A 6 13.91 12.05 7.00
CA GLN A 6 13.85 12.47 5.60
C GLN A 6 12.76 11.71 4.84
N MET A 7 12.60 10.42 5.14
CA MET A 7 11.54 9.59 4.57
C MET A 7 10.15 10.06 5.02
N GLU A 8 9.99 10.47 6.28
CA GLU A 8 8.75 11.08 6.77
C GLU A 8 8.30 12.28 5.92
N LYS A 9 9.23 13.15 5.52
CA LYS A 9 8.93 14.34 4.71
C LYS A 9 8.47 14.00 3.30
N ILE A 10 8.90 12.86 2.77
CA ILE A 10 8.55 12.39 1.42
C ILE A 10 7.23 11.63 1.45
N TYR A 11 7.10 10.66 2.36
CA TYR A 11 5.98 9.71 2.34
C TYR A 11 4.75 10.18 3.12
N LEU A 12 4.88 10.94 4.21
CA LEU A 12 3.69 11.41 4.95
C LEU A 12 2.74 12.25 4.10
N PRO A 13 3.18 13.21 3.26
CA PRO A 13 2.28 13.96 2.40
C PRO A 13 1.56 13.06 1.38
N ILE A 14 2.28 12.10 0.79
CA ILE A 14 1.72 11.15 -0.18
C ILE A 14 0.67 10.28 0.50
N LEU A 15 0.98 9.71 1.67
CA LEU A 15 0.07 8.87 2.43
C LEU A 15 -1.19 9.63 2.88
N LYS A 16 -1.04 10.87 3.35
CA LYS A 16 -2.19 11.72 3.70
C LYS A 16 -3.09 11.94 2.48
N HIS A 17 -2.51 12.32 1.35
CA HIS A 17 -3.25 12.52 0.11
C HIS A 17 -3.97 11.23 -0.33
N CYS A 18 -3.33 10.07 -0.28
CA CYS A 18 -3.97 8.80 -0.63
C CYS A 18 -5.14 8.43 0.30
N VAL A 19 -5.02 8.70 1.61
CA VAL A 19 -6.12 8.43 2.56
C VAL A 19 -7.27 9.40 2.33
N GLU A 20 -6.98 10.67 2.07
CA GLU A 20 -7.99 11.70 1.79
C GLU A 20 -8.70 11.48 0.44
N SER A 21 -7.96 11.11 -0.61
CA SER A 21 -8.51 10.93 -1.96
C SER A 21 -9.31 9.64 -2.13
N SER A 22 -8.98 8.61 -1.34
CA SER A 22 -9.63 7.29 -1.45
C SER A 22 -10.93 7.21 -0.63
N GLY A 23 -11.17 8.13 0.30
CA GLY A 23 -12.37 8.16 1.14
C GLY A 23 -12.44 7.02 2.16
N PHE A 24 -11.38 6.22 2.31
CA PHE A 24 -11.32 5.11 3.25
C PHE A 24 -10.87 5.54 4.65
N LEU A 25 -11.26 4.75 5.64
CA LEU A 25 -10.77 4.91 7.00
C LEU A 25 -9.27 4.59 7.06
N LYS A 26 -8.52 5.36 7.86
CA LYS A 26 -7.10 5.14 8.15
C LYS A 26 -6.76 3.69 8.54
N ASN A 27 -7.70 2.98 9.16
CA ASN A 27 -7.52 1.59 9.57
C ASN A 27 -7.54 0.61 8.39
N GLU A 28 -8.41 0.82 7.39
CA GLU A 28 -8.44 -0.01 6.18
C GLU A 28 -7.17 0.19 5.35
N PHE A 29 -6.72 1.44 5.24
CA PHE A 29 -5.41 1.77 4.68
C PHE A 29 -4.29 0.98 5.37
N ARG A 30 -4.21 1.03 6.70
CA ARG A 30 -3.17 0.34 7.46
C ARG A 30 -3.23 -1.19 7.27
N LYS A 31 -4.44 -1.77 7.22
CA LYS A 31 -4.61 -3.22 7.00
C LYS A 31 -4.02 -3.65 5.66
N ILE A 32 -4.36 -2.94 4.57
CA ILE A 32 -3.98 -3.33 3.22
C ILE A 32 -2.47 -3.13 3.00
N VAL A 33 -1.97 -1.93 3.29
CA VAL A 33 -0.55 -1.62 3.11
C VAL A 33 0.31 -2.45 4.06
N GLY A 34 -0.15 -2.63 5.31
CA GLY A 34 0.52 -3.51 6.28
C GLY A 34 0.59 -4.95 5.80
N ALA A 35 -0.50 -5.50 5.25
CA ALA A 35 -0.47 -6.85 4.68
C ALA A 35 0.54 -6.94 3.52
N ILE A 36 0.50 -6.01 2.56
CA ILE A 36 1.42 -6.01 1.40
C ILE A 36 2.89 -5.95 1.84
N ILE A 37 3.20 -5.19 2.90
CA ILE A 37 4.57 -5.06 3.44
C ILE A 37 5.03 -6.31 4.19
N LEU A 38 4.14 -6.90 4.99
CA LEU A 38 4.46 -8.05 5.83
C LEU A 38 4.51 -9.36 5.05
N LEU A 39 3.86 -9.42 3.89
CA LEU A 39 3.89 -10.60 3.02
C LEU A 39 5.32 -10.84 2.51
N ALA A 40 5.83 -12.05 2.79
CA ALA A 40 7.14 -12.49 2.31
C ALA A 40 7.19 -12.55 0.78
N ASN A 41 6.06 -12.86 0.14
CA ASN A 41 5.92 -12.88 -1.31
C ASN A 41 4.76 -11.98 -1.74
N PRO A 42 4.95 -11.13 -2.76
CA PRO A 42 3.88 -10.35 -3.39
C PRO A 42 2.70 -11.24 -3.79
N LEU A 43 1.48 -10.77 -3.51
CA LEU A 43 0.25 -11.51 -3.81
C LEU A 43 -0.53 -10.82 -4.95
N LEU A 44 -1.30 -11.65 -5.67
CA LEU A 44 -2.31 -11.19 -6.62
C LEU A 44 -3.42 -10.42 -5.88
N VAL A 45 -4.11 -9.53 -6.60
CA VAL A 45 -5.25 -8.77 -6.06
C VAL A 45 -6.33 -9.71 -5.51
N TYR A 46 -6.66 -10.77 -6.25
CA TYR A 46 -7.60 -11.81 -5.80
C TYR A 46 -7.18 -12.46 -4.47
N SER A 47 -5.90 -12.81 -4.33
CA SER A 47 -5.37 -13.45 -3.11
C SER A 47 -5.39 -12.48 -1.93
N LEU A 48 -5.05 -11.20 -2.15
CA LEU A 48 -5.14 -10.14 -1.15
C LEU A 48 -6.59 -9.88 -0.72
N SER A 49 -7.51 -9.84 -1.67
CA SER A 49 -8.95 -9.68 -1.42
C SER A 49 -9.45 -10.77 -0.46
N ARG A 50 -9.11 -12.03 -0.73
CA ARG A 50 -9.47 -13.15 0.14
C ARG A 50 -8.81 -13.10 1.51
N LEU A 51 -7.54 -12.72 1.57
CA LEU A 51 -6.79 -12.61 2.83
C LEU A 51 -7.38 -11.52 3.74
N LEU A 52 -7.79 -10.40 3.15
CA LEU A 52 -8.27 -9.22 3.87
C LEU A 52 -9.79 -9.22 4.09
N GLY A 53 -10.53 -10.11 3.41
CA GLY A 53 -11.99 -10.15 3.44
C GLY A 53 -12.63 -8.92 2.77
N ILE A 54 -11.94 -8.32 1.80
CA ILE A 54 -12.37 -7.12 1.07
C ILE A 54 -12.77 -7.53 -0.35
N GLU A 55 -13.89 -7.03 -0.88
CA GLU A 55 -14.28 -7.29 -2.27
C GLU A 55 -13.18 -6.85 -3.24
N GLU A 56 -12.86 -7.68 -4.24
CA GLU A 56 -11.79 -7.41 -5.21
C GLU A 56 -11.95 -6.06 -5.90
N ARG A 57 -13.17 -5.66 -6.29
CA ARG A 57 -13.45 -4.34 -6.88
C ARG A 57 -13.09 -3.19 -5.94
N SER A 58 -13.48 -3.30 -4.67
CA SER A 58 -13.16 -2.30 -3.65
C SER A 58 -11.66 -2.25 -3.38
N LEU A 59 -11.00 -3.42 -3.37
CA LEU A 59 -9.55 -3.50 -3.21
C LEU A 59 -8.82 -2.89 -4.41
N THR A 60 -9.24 -3.16 -5.65
CA THR A 60 -8.64 -2.58 -6.86
C THR A 60 -8.79 -1.06 -6.87
N ALA A 61 -9.99 -0.54 -6.60
CA ALA A 61 -10.21 0.91 -6.53
C ALA A 61 -9.36 1.58 -5.45
N LEU A 62 -9.12 0.87 -4.35
CA LEU A 62 -8.22 1.35 -3.30
C LEU A 62 -6.76 1.32 -3.76
N LEU A 63 -6.31 0.21 -4.34
CA LEU A 63 -4.95 0.07 -4.89
C LEU A 63 -4.65 1.15 -5.93
N ASP A 64 -5.63 1.59 -6.71
CA ASP A 64 -5.50 2.71 -7.65
C ASP A 64 -5.12 4.04 -6.98
N ALA A 65 -5.45 4.25 -5.71
CA ALA A 65 -4.98 5.43 -4.97
C ALA A 65 -3.48 5.35 -4.62
N PHE A 66 -2.84 4.18 -4.76
CA PHE A 66 -1.47 3.91 -4.30
C PHE A 66 -0.46 3.72 -5.42
N HIS A 67 -0.78 4.03 -6.68
CA HIS A 67 0.19 3.95 -7.80
C HIS A 67 1.51 4.71 -7.55
N SER A 68 1.52 5.70 -6.66
CA SER A 68 2.74 6.44 -6.29
C SER A 68 3.71 5.66 -5.40
N VAL A 69 3.27 4.58 -4.73
CA VAL A 69 4.07 3.80 -3.78
C VAL A 69 3.97 2.28 -3.99
N LEU A 70 2.94 1.82 -4.69
CA LEU A 70 2.70 0.44 -5.08
C LEU A 70 2.71 0.32 -6.60
N ASP A 71 3.32 -0.76 -7.09
CA ASP A 71 3.18 -1.24 -8.46
C ASP A 71 1.91 -2.09 -8.50
N VAL A 72 0.83 -1.47 -8.98
CA VAL A 72 -0.47 -2.11 -9.12
C VAL A 72 -0.62 -2.54 -10.57
N PRO A 73 -0.51 -3.85 -10.87
CA PRO A 73 -0.51 -4.31 -12.23
C PRO A 73 -1.90 -4.17 -12.86
N ARG A 74 -1.93 -3.82 -14.15
CA ARG A 74 -3.16 -3.83 -14.96
C ARG A 74 -3.66 -5.25 -15.24
N ASP A 75 -2.74 -6.21 -15.26
CA ASP A 75 -3.05 -7.63 -15.36
C ASP A 75 -3.26 -8.20 -13.95
N THR A 76 -4.46 -8.68 -13.66
CA THR A 76 -4.82 -9.27 -12.36
C THR A 76 -4.09 -10.58 -12.07
N CYS A 77 -3.44 -11.18 -13.08
CA CYS A 77 -2.56 -12.34 -12.92
C CYS A 77 -1.15 -11.98 -12.41
N MET A 78 -0.86 -10.69 -12.25
CA MET A 78 0.40 -10.20 -11.71
C MET A 78 0.25 -9.74 -10.25
N PRO A 79 1.29 -9.88 -9.42
CA PRO A 79 1.20 -9.53 -8.01
C PRO A 79 1.39 -8.03 -7.78
N VAL A 80 0.75 -7.50 -6.74
CA VAL A 80 0.95 -6.13 -6.27
C VAL A 80 2.28 -6.04 -5.54
N ARG A 81 3.12 -5.07 -5.90
CA ARG A 81 4.46 -4.88 -5.31
C ARG A 81 4.65 -3.49 -4.74
N ILE A 82 5.65 -3.33 -3.89
CA ILE A 82 6.09 -2.02 -3.41
C ILE A 82 7.10 -1.45 -4.41
N LEU A 83 6.94 -0.19 -4.81
CA LEU A 83 7.83 0.47 -5.78
C LEU A 83 9.20 0.82 -5.18
N HIS A 84 9.23 1.17 -3.89
CA HIS A 84 10.43 1.68 -3.24
C HIS A 84 10.74 0.89 -1.97
N LEU A 85 11.91 0.27 -1.90
CA LEU A 85 12.35 -0.43 -0.68
C LEU A 85 12.38 0.52 0.54
N SER A 86 12.77 1.78 0.34
CA SER A 86 12.73 2.82 1.36
C SER A 86 11.32 3.11 1.90
N PHE A 87 10.27 2.87 1.12
CA PHE A 87 8.89 3.00 1.59
C PHE A 87 8.54 1.87 2.57
N ARG A 88 9.03 0.65 2.29
CA ARG A 88 8.91 -0.48 3.21
C ARG A 88 9.66 -0.21 4.51
N GLU A 89 10.91 0.25 4.43
CA GLU A 89 11.73 0.58 5.60
C GLU A 89 11.07 1.70 6.43
N PHE A 90 10.61 2.77 5.77
CA PHE A 90 9.87 3.85 6.41
C PHE A 90 8.66 3.36 7.23
N LEU A 91 7.89 2.40 6.71
CA LEU A 91 6.69 1.91 7.39
C LEU A 91 6.98 0.86 8.49
N ILE A 92 8.18 0.29 8.52
CA ILE A 92 8.62 -0.66 9.56
C ILE A 92 9.34 0.08 10.71
N ASP A 93 10.08 1.15 10.38
CA ASP A 93 10.87 1.94 11.34
C ASP A 93 10.11 3.12 11.98
N ALA A 94 8.85 3.37 11.57
CA ALA A 94 8.01 4.46 12.06
C ALA A 94 7.13 4.08 13.27
#